data_AF-A0A7X8GP51-F1
#
_entry.id   AF-A0A7X8GP51-F1
#
_cell.length_a   1.000
_cell.length_b   1.000
_cell.length_c   1.000
_cell.angle_alpha   90.00
_cell.angle_beta   90.00
_cell.angle_gamma   90.00
#
_symmetry.space_group_name_H-M   'P 1'
#
loop_
_entity.id
_entity.type
_entity.pdbx_description
1 polymer ?
#
loop_
_entity_poly.entity_id
_entity_poly.type
_entity_poly.pdbx_seq_one_letter_code
_entity_poly.pdbx_strand_id
1 'polypeptide(L)'
;MREDSCELLSKIDDYWDEIGFQPWSGLGMAGVYRRVTFRKGALLGEVARYYADDYILWSHEGEHSAERILREWRGIPEVMSHRVLLLGNSTWAKTRQKSFLWGFRGWVEIYSLRLGDNPHKRFADLAYWAFMALDYSKKTKTNKDTEVMPVYDI
;
A
#
# COMPACT_ATOMS: atom_id res chain seq x y z
N MET A 1 3.18 -11.81 17.97
CA MET A 1 4.08 -11.57 16.82
C MET A 1 3.34 -11.13 15.55
N ARG A 2 2.00 -11.28 15.39
CA ARG A 2 1.30 -11.23 14.09
C ARG A 2 0.32 -10.05 13.90
N GLU A 3 -0.38 -9.61 14.93
CA GLU A 3 -1.16 -8.35 14.94
C GLU A 3 -0.25 -7.12 15.06
N ASP A 4 0.91 -7.33 15.69
CA ASP A 4 1.88 -6.28 16.02
C ASP A 4 2.39 -5.52 14.78
N SER A 5 2.62 -6.21 13.64
CA SER A 5 3.21 -5.54 12.46
C SER A 5 2.23 -4.60 11.77
N CYS A 6 0.98 -5.03 11.55
CA CYS A 6 -0.05 -4.18 10.97
C CYS A 6 -0.40 -3.00 11.88
N GLU A 7 -0.41 -3.23 13.20
CA GLU A 7 -0.60 -2.16 14.20
C GLU A 7 0.57 -1.18 14.22
N LEU A 8 1.81 -1.64 14.04
CA LEU A 8 2.97 -0.76 13.94
C LEU A 8 2.88 0.15 12.70
N LEU A 9 2.44 -0.39 11.56
CA LEU A 9 2.27 0.37 10.34
C LEU A 9 1.22 1.48 10.46
N SER A 10 0.21 1.30 11.32
CA SER A 10 -0.82 2.33 11.56
C SER A 10 -0.38 3.43 12.54
N LYS A 11 0.86 3.38 13.07
CA LYS A 11 1.36 4.32 14.09
C LYS A 11 2.54 5.18 13.61
N ILE A 12 2.86 5.12 12.32
CA ILE A 12 4.01 5.78 11.69
C ILE A 12 3.54 6.72 10.58
N ASP A 13 2.58 7.58 10.90
CA ASP A 13 1.99 8.53 9.94
C ASP A 13 3.02 9.48 9.34
N ASP A 14 4.04 9.84 10.13
CA ASP A 14 5.20 10.63 9.72
C ASP A 14 5.96 10.01 8.55
N TYR A 15 6.24 8.70 8.64
CA TYR A 15 6.89 7.97 7.57
C TYR A 15 6.04 7.97 6.29
N TRP A 16 4.74 7.70 6.41
CA TRP A 16 3.84 7.64 5.26
C TRP A 16 3.71 8.98 4.56
N ASP A 17 3.55 10.07 5.32
CA ASP A 17 3.45 11.43 4.80
C ASP A 17 4.72 11.83 4.04
N GLU A 18 5.90 11.52 4.59
CA GLU A 18 7.20 11.83 3.96
C GLU A 18 7.31 11.21 2.55
N ILE A 19 6.79 10.00 2.35
CA ILE A 19 6.82 9.30 1.05
C ILE A 19 5.55 9.52 0.20
N GLY A 20 4.70 10.47 0.63
CA GLY A 20 3.53 10.94 -0.11
C GLY A 20 2.29 10.04 -0.01
N PHE A 21 2.26 9.14 0.97
CA PHE A 21 1.09 8.33 1.30
C PHE A 21 0.23 9.03 2.35
N GLN A 22 -1.09 8.92 2.22
CA GLN A 22 -2.07 9.49 3.14
C GLN A 22 -2.94 8.38 3.73
N PRO A 23 -3.44 8.53 4.97
CA PRO A 23 -4.39 7.60 5.54
C PRO A 23 -5.59 7.37 4.61
N TRP A 24 -6.00 6.12 4.48
CA TRP A 24 -7.10 5.72 3.63
C TRP A 24 -8.01 4.71 4.34
N SER A 25 -9.31 4.90 4.18
CA SER A 25 -10.33 3.95 4.63
C SER A 25 -11.45 3.87 3.60
N GLY A 26 -11.92 2.67 3.30
CA GLY A 26 -13.02 2.45 2.37
C GLY A 26 -13.39 0.97 2.24
N LEU A 27 -14.65 0.69 1.91
CA LEU A 27 -15.17 -0.68 1.72
C LEU A 27 -14.89 -1.62 2.92
N GLY A 28 -14.81 -1.06 4.14
CA GLY A 28 -14.48 -1.81 5.36
C GLY A 28 -13.01 -2.23 5.48
N MET A 29 -12.12 -1.55 4.76
CA MET A 29 -10.66 -1.74 4.83
C MET A 29 -9.98 -0.43 5.20
N ALA A 30 -8.76 -0.52 5.72
CA ALA A 30 -7.94 0.64 6.03
C ALA A 30 -6.45 0.40 5.80
N GLY A 31 -5.74 1.50 5.57
CA GLY A 31 -4.31 1.55 5.33
C GLY A 31 -3.90 2.93 4.85
N VAL A 32 -3.04 2.99 3.85
CA VAL A 32 -2.64 4.24 3.20
C VAL A 32 -2.80 4.17 1.69
N TYR A 33 -2.93 5.34 1.08
CA TYR A 33 -2.95 5.48 -0.38
C TYR A 33 -2.12 6.66 -0.86
N ARG A 34 -1.70 6.62 -2.13
CA ARG A 34 -1.18 7.79 -2.84
C ARG A 34 -1.63 7.80 -4.29
N ARG A 35 -1.56 8.96 -4.92
CA ARG A 35 -1.70 9.12 -6.37
C ARG A 35 -0.35 9.42 -7.01
N VAL A 36 0.07 8.56 -7.93
CA VAL A 36 1.28 8.72 -8.73
C VAL A 36 0.90 9.29 -10.09
N THR A 37 1.59 10.34 -10.54
CA THR A 37 1.38 10.95 -11.86
C THR A 37 2.44 10.44 -12.84
N PHE A 38 1.99 9.88 -13.95
CA PHE A 38 2.87 9.53 -15.07
C PHE A 38 2.65 10.53 -16.20
N ARG A 39 3.74 11.14 -16.64
CA ARG A 39 3.76 12.04 -17.79
C ARG A 39 4.59 11.40 -18.88
N LYS A 40 3.98 11.19 -20.05
CA LYS A 40 4.69 10.76 -21.25
C LYS A 40 5.02 11.99 -22.09
N GLY A 41 6.30 12.35 -22.15
CA GLY A 41 6.80 13.44 -23.00
C GLY A 41 7.16 12.98 -24.41
N ALA A 42 7.14 13.91 -25.36
CA ALA A 42 7.79 13.83 -26.67
C ALA A 42 8.49 15.16 -27.00
N LEU A 43 9.20 15.22 -28.13
CA LEU A 43 9.99 16.39 -28.58
C LEU A 43 9.22 17.72 -28.60
N LEU A 44 7.88 17.70 -28.70
CA LEU A 44 7.01 18.90 -28.75
C LEU A 44 6.19 19.13 -27.47
N GLY A 45 6.41 18.37 -26.39
CA GLY A 45 5.71 18.54 -25.11
C GLY A 45 5.12 17.25 -24.52
N GLU A 46 4.29 17.41 -23.49
CA GLU A 46 3.58 16.30 -22.84
C GLU A 46 2.51 15.72 -23.77
N VAL A 47 2.61 14.43 -24.11
CA VAL A 47 1.71 13.72 -25.03
C VAL A 47 0.58 13.02 -24.29
N ALA A 48 0.81 12.59 -23.06
CA ALA A 48 -0.22 11.98 -22.23
C ALA A 48 0.10 12.14 -20.74
N ARG A 49 -0.95 12.38 -19.96
CA ARG A 49 -0.96 12.28 -18.50
C ARG A 49 -1.87 11.15 -18.09
N TYR A 50 -1.40 10.29 -17.21
CA TYR A 50 -2.27 9.32 -16.54
C TYR A 50 -1.84 9.14 -15.10
N TYR A 51 -2.79 8.73 -14.26
CA TYR A 51 -2.54 8.50 -12.85
C TYR A 51 -2.55 7.00 -12.53
N ALA A 52 -1.80 6.63 -11.49
CA ALA A 52 -2.01 5.38 -10.79
C ALA A 52 -2.30 5.68 -9.31
N ASP A 53 -3.28 5.00 -8.75
CA ASP A 53 -3.56 5.05 -7.32
C ASP A 53 -2.96 3.79 -6.68
N ASP A 54 -2.04 3.99 -5.74
CA ASP A 54 -1.40 2.92 -4.99
C ASP A 54 -2.01 2.84 -3.59
N TYR A 55 -2.39 1.64 -3.15
CA TYR A 55 -2.94 1.37 -1.84
C TYR A 55 -2.12 0.30 -1.14
N ILE A 56 -1.78 0.52 0.13
CA ILE A 56 -1.17 -0.47 1.01
C ILE A 56 -2.13 -0.63 2.19
N LEU A 57 -2.81 -1.77 2.27
CA LEU A 57 -3.89 -2.02 3.22
C LEU A 57 -3.49 -3.11 4.20
N TRP A 58 -3.64 -2.86 5.49
CA TRP A 58 -3.31 -3.80 6.58
C TRP A 58 -4.51 -4.11 7.49
N SER A 59 -5.61 -3.37 7.35
CA SER A 59 -6.91 -3.73 7.92
C SER A 59 -7.81 -4.23 6.79
N HIS A 60 -7.97 -5.54 6.68
CA HIS A 60 -8.77 -6.20 5.64
C HIS A 60 -9.09 -7.67 6.01
N GLU A 61 -10.06 -8.27 5.32
CA GLU A 61 -10.54 -9.65 5.51
C GLU A 61 -9.96 -10.61 4.44
N GLY A 62 -8.71 -10.38 4.04
CA GLY A 62 -8.01 -11.16 3.02
C GLY A 62 -8.78 -11.31 1.70
N GLU A 63 -9.09 -12.56 1.37
CA GLU A 63 -9.85 -12.98 0.17
C GLU A 63 -11.20 -12.25 0.03
N HIS A 64 -11.95 -12.14 1.12
CA HIS A 64 -13.27 -11.51 1.11
C HIS A 64 -13.19 -10.01 0.78
N SER A 65 -12.17 -9.32 1.30
CA SER A 65 -11.87 -7.94 0.94
C SER A 65 -11.51 -7.81 -0.54
N ALA A 66 -10.72 -8.72 -1.09
CA ALA A 66 -10.38 -8.68 -2.51
C ALA A 66 -11.60 -8.92 -3.41
N GLU A 67 -12.48 -9.86 -3.06
CA GLU A 67 -13.75 -10.06 -3.76
C GLU A 67 -14.64 -8.81 -3.70
N ARG A 68 -14.72 -8.15 -2.54
CA ARG A 68 -15.43 -6.89 -2.37
C ARG A 68 -14.86 -5.78 -3.25
N ILE A 69 -13.52 -5.63 -3.30
CA ILE A 69 -12.86 -4.69 -4.23
C ILE A 69 -13.25 -5.01 -5.68
N LEU A 70 -13.08 -6.26 -6.12
CA LEU A 70 -13.40 -6.63 -7.50
C LEU A 70 -14.88 -6.39 -7.83
N ARG A 71 -15.80 -6.57 -6.88
CA ARG A 71 -17.23 -6.32 -7.08
C ARG A 71 -17.57 -4.83 -7.13
N GLU A 72 -17.12 -4.06 -6.14
CA GLU A 72 -17.64 -2.73 -5.83
C GLU A 72 -16.78 -1.58 -6.34
N TRP A 73 -15.48 -1.81 -6.56
CA TRP A 73 -14.56 -0.77 -7.04
C TRP A 73 -14.98 -0.25 -8.42
N ARG A 74 -14.83 1.06 -8.61
CA ARG A 74 -15.19 1.76 -9.86
C ARG A 74 -13.98 2.50 -10.39
N GLY A 75 -13.78 2.43 -11.71
CA GLY A 75 -12.72 3.17 -12.39
C GLY A 75 -12.96 4.67 -12.31
N ILE A 76 -11.91 5.40 -11.94
CA ILE A 76 -11.91 6.87 -11.90
C ILE A 76 -11.41 7.38 -13.26
N PRO A 77 -12.06 8.38 -13.89
CA PRO A 77 -11.52 9.01 -15.09
C PRO A 77 -10.06 9.43 -14.88
N GLU A 78 -9.23 9.27 -15.91
CA GLU A 78 -7.78 9.60 -15.91
C GLU A 78 -6.88 8.72 -15.01
N VAL A 79 -7.45 7.89 -14.15
CA VAL A 79 -6.71 6.88 -13.40
C VAL A 79 -6.64 5.60 -14.21
N MET A 80 -5.43 5.26 -14.66
CA MET A 80 -5.20 4.10 -15.50
C MET A 80 -5.08 2.82 -14.68
N SER A 81 -4.54 2.90 -13.47
CA SER A 81 -4.35 1.73 -12.61
C SER A 81 -4.63 2.05 -11.15
N HIS A 82 -5.40 1.18 -10.50
CA HIS A 82 -5.49 1.10 -9.05
C HIS A 82 -4.75 -0.15 -8.61
N ARG A 83 -3.67 -0.01 -7.83
CA ARG A 83 -2.86 -1.13 -7.31
C ARG A 83 -3.13 -1.28 -5.82
N VAL A 84 -3.71 -2.38 -5.42
CA VAL A 84 -4.04 -2.66 -4.01
C VAL A 84 -3.14 -3.77 -3.48
N LEU A 85 -2.21 -3.41 -2.61
CA LEU A 85 -1.39 -4.35 -1.85
C LEU A 85 -2.09 -4.65 -0.52
N LEU A 86 -2.50 -5.90 -0.33
CA LEU A 86 -3.06 -6.40 0.92
C LEU A 86 -1.92 -7.00 1.75
N LEU A 87 -1.60 -6.39 2.89
CA LEU A 87 -0.61 -6.89 3.83
C LEU A 87 -1.27 -7.82 4.84
N GLY A 88 -0.95 -9.11 4.76
CA GLY A 88 -1.59 -10.11 5.61
C GLY A 88 -0.72 -11.34 5.88
N ASN A 89 -1.38 -12.45 6.22
CA ASN A 89 -0.70 -13.69 6.62
C ASN A 89 -0.29 -14.58 5.44
N SER A 90 -0.68 -14.24 4.22
CA SER A 90 -0.43 -15.03 3.03
C SER A 90 0.07 -14.18 1.86
N THR A 91 1.02 -14.77 1.13
CA THR A 91 1.48 -14.25 -0.16
C THR A 91 0.80 -15.04 -1.27
N TRP A 92 0.13 -14.35 -2.18
CA TRP A 92 -0.50 -15.01 -3.32
C TRP A 92 0.51 -15.33 -4.42
N ALA A 93 0.28 -16.42 -5.14
CA ALA A 93 1.11 -16.78 -6.29
C ALA A 93 0.89 -15.87 -7.50
N LYS A 94 -0.31 -15.29 -7.62
CA LYS A 94 -0.72 -14.44 -8.76
C LYS A 94 -1.52 -13.24 -8.26
N THR A 95 -1.48 -12.17 -9.05
CA THR A 95 -2.35 -11.01 -8.85
C THR A 95 -3.78 -11.31 -9.33
N ARG A 96 -4.74 -10.56 -8.82
CA ARG A 96 -6.13 -10.57 -9.31
C ARG A 96 -6.46 -9.23 -9.90
N GLN A 97 -7.28 -9.19 -10.93
CA GLN A 97 -7.56 -7.93 -11.62
C GLN A 97 -8.98 -7.87 -12.19
N LYS A 98 -9.47 -6.64 -12.37
CA LYS A 98 -10.68 -6.31 -13.10
C LYS A 98 -10.45 -5.02 -13.89
N SER A 99 -10.82 -5.02 -15.17
CA SER A 99 -10.84 -3.81 -15.99
C SER A 99 -12.18 -3.10 -15.92
N PHE A 100 -12.18 -1.79 -16.11
CA PHE A 100 -13.38 -0.96 -16.12
C PHE A 100 -13.68 -0.49 -17.54
N LEU A 101 -14.93 -0.61 -17.97
CA LEU A 101 -15.39 -0.22 -19.30
C LEU A 101 -14.43 -0.73 -20.40
N TRP A 102 -14.21 -2.05 -20.46
CA TRP A 102 -13.27 -2.67 -21.42
C TRP A 102 -11.83 -2.14 -21.38
N GLY A 103 -11.43 -1.48 -20.29
CA GLY A 103 -10.09 -0.90 -20.10
C GLY A 103 -10.02 0.60 -20.33
N PHE A 104 -11.08 1.24 -20.85
CA PHE A 104 -11.10 2.69 -21.09
C PHE A 104 -11.11 3.53 -19.81
N ARG A 105 -11.45 2.92 -18.65
CA ARG A 105 -11.42 3.58 -17.33
C ARG A 105 -10.42 2.91 -16.40
N GLY A 106 -9.35 2.36 -16.97
CA GLY A 106 -8.30 1.68 -16.24
C GLY A 106 -8.71 0.31 -15.69
N TRP A 107 -7.94 -0.18 -14.72
CA TRP A 107 -8.18 -1.43 -14.02
C TRP A 107 -7.81 -1.31 -12.54
N VAL A 108 -8.38 -2.21 -11.74
CA VAL A 108 -7.89 -2.50 -10.39
C VAL A 108 -7.13 -3.81 -10.41
N GLU A 109 -5.96 -3.83 -9.79
CA GLU A 109 -5.13 -5.01 -9.58
C GLU A 109 -4.85 -5.16 -8.09
N ILE A 110 -5.00 -6.38 -7.58
CA ILE A 110 -4.92 -6.71 -6.16
C ILE A 110 -3.86 -7.80 -5.97
N TYR A 111 -3.06 -7.65 -4.93
CA TYR A 111 -2.06 -8.62 -4.55
C TYR A 111 -1.98 -8.75 -3.03
N SER A 112 -1.98 -9.99 -2.52
CA SER A 112 -1.72 -10.26 -1.10
C SER A 112 -0.26 -10.59 -0.90
N LEU A 113 0.35 -9.97 0.10
CA LEU A 113 1.74 -10.15 0.49
C LEU A 113 1.84 -10.35 1.99
N ARG A 114 2.56 -11.39 2.40
CA ARG A 114 3.08 -11.51 3.76
C ARG A 114 4.40 -10.75 3.84
N LEU A 115 4.53 -9.89 4.85
CA LEU A 115 5.77 -9.14 5.07
C LEU A 115 6.95 -10.10 5.28
N GLY A 116 8.04 -9.86 4.55
CA GLY A 116 9.23 -10.72 4.52
C GLY A 116 9.27 -11.75 3.38
N ASP A 117 8.15 -11.97 2.68
CA ASP A 117 8.16 -12.82 1.47
C ASP A 117 8.61 -12.03 0.24
N ASN A 118 8.98 -12.75 -0.82
CA ASN A 118 9.30 -12.14 -2.12
C ASN A 118 8.02 -11.66 -2.82
N PRO A 119 7.90 -10.36 -3.16
CA PRO A 119 6.71 -9.84 -3.81
C PRO A 119 6.67 -10.20 -5.29
N HIS A 120 5.46 -10.24 -5.84
CA HIS A 120 5.27 -10.29 -7.29
C HIS A 120 5.86 -9.03 -7.95
N LYS A 121 6.54 -9.18 -9.10
CA LYS A 121 7.30 -8.10 -9.77
C LYS A 121 6.52 -6.79 -9.99
N ARG A 122 5.20 -6.87 -10.22
CA ARG A 122 4.33 -5.69 -10.46
C ARG A 122 4.04 -4.87 -9.19
N PHE A 123 4.30 -5.45 -8.03
CA PHE A 123 4.09 -4.87 -6.70
C PHE A 123 5.40 -4.70 -5.93
N ALA A 124 6.56 -4.96 -6.56
CA ALA A 124 7.85 -4.90 -5.88
C ALA A 124 8.14 -3.50 -5.31
N ASP A 125 7.69 -2.45 -6.00
CA ASP A 125 7.81 -1.07 -5.54
C ASP A 125 6.90 -0.76 -4.33
N LEU A 126 5.64 -1.20 -4.34
CA LEU A 126 4.74 -1.04 -3.18
C LEU A 126 5.24 -1.87 -1.98
N ALA A 127 5.70 -3.08 -2.24
CA ALA A 127 6.24 -3.97 -1.23
C ALA A 127 7.51 -3.38 -0.59
N TYR A 128 8.37 -2.74 -1.38
CA TYR A 128 9.54 -2.02 -0.87
C TYR A 128 9.14 -0.97 0.18
N TRP A 129 8.15 -0.13 -0.12
CA TRP A 129 7.67 0.87 0.85
C TRP A 129 7.09 0.24 2.11
N ALA A 130 6.38 -0.88 1.99
CA ALA A 130 5.86 -1.62 3.14
C ALA A 130 6.99 -2.25 4.00
N PHE A 131 8.04 -2.78 3.39
CA PHE A 131 9.19 -3.33 4.13
C PHE A 131 9.97 -2.22 4.84
N MET A 132 10.22 -1.10 4.17
CA MET A 132 10.88 0.06 4.76
C MET A 132 10.07 0.65 5.92
N ALA A 133 8.74 0.67 5.80
CA ALA A 133 7.84 1.09 6.88
C ALA A 133 7.96 0.19 8.12
N LEU A 134 8.03 -1.13 7.91
CA LEU A 134 8.22 -2.09 8.99
C LEU A 134 9.58 -1.88 9.68
N ASP A 135 10.65 -1.67 8.91
CA ASP A 135 11.97 -1.41 9.47
C ASP A 135 12.06 -0.08 10.20
N TYR A 136 11.40 0.96 9.69
CA TYR A 136 11.24 2.25 10.37
C TYR A 136 10.57 2.05 11.73
N SER A 137 9.39 1.41 11.76
CA SER A 137 8.62 1.21 12.99
C SER A 137 9.39 0.47 14.09
N LYS A 138 10.23 -0.50 13.71
CA LYS A 138 11.08 -1.25 14.65
C LYS A 138 12.13 -0.35 15.29
N LYS A 139 12.80 0.50 14.49
CA LYS A 139 13.82 1.45 14.99
C LYS A 139 13.20 2.47 15.93
N THR A 140 12.04 3.02 15.57
CA THR A 140 11.34 4.01 16.39
C THR A 140 10.89 3.42 17.73
N LYS A 141 10.46 2.15 17.75
CA LYS A 141 10.13 1.43 18.98
C LYS A 141 11.36 1.25 19.88
N THR A 142 12.48 0.79 19.34
CA THR A 142 13.72 0.60 20.09
C THR A 142 14.25 1.91 20.70
N ASN A 143 14.19 3.02 19.97
CA ASN A 143 14.63 4.32 20.49
C ASN A 143 13.76 4.77 21.67
N LYS A 144 12.43 4.61 21.58
CA LYS A 144 11.51 4.95 22.68
C LYS A 144 11.75 4.07 23.92
N ASP A 145 12.03 2.78 23.75
CA ASP A 145 12.30 1.88 24.88
C ASP A 145 13.64 2.23 25.58
N THR A 146 14.61 2.78 24.83
CA THR A 146 15.92 3.20 25.38
C THR A 146 15.82 4.52 26.15
N GLU A 147 15.00 5.47 25.70
CA GLU A 147 14.79 6.76 26.39
C GLU A 147 14.01 6.63 27.71
N VAL A 148 13.26 5.54 27.90
CA VAL A 148 12.37 5.35 29.07
C VAL A 148 13.04 4.52 30.19
N MET A 149 14.28 4.06 30.02
CA MET A 149 15.00 3.41 31.13
C MET A 149 15.31 4.44 32.24
N PRO A 150 14.71 4.33 33.44
CA PRO A 150 15.09 5.20 34.54
C PRO A 150 16.53 4.90 34.91
N VAL A 151 17.37 5.94 34.90
CA VAL A 151 18.68 5.90 35.54
C VAL A 151 18.40 5.68 37.03
N TYR A 152 18.60 4.46 37.52
CA TYR A 152 18.66 4.24 38.95
C TYR A 152 20.01 4.79 39.42
N ASP A 153 19.97 5.91 40.12
CA ASP A 153 21.10 6.44 40.87
C ASP A 153 21.53 5.38 41.91
N ILE A 154 22.80 4.97 41.84
CA ILE A 154 23.46 4.04 42.77
C ILE A 154 24.06 4.84 43.93
#